data_AF-D2PLJ2-F1
#
_entry.id   AF-D2PLJ2-F1
#
_cell.length_a   1.000
_cell.length_b   1.000
_cell.length_c   1.000
_cell.angle_alpha   90.00
_cell.angle_beta   90.00
_cell.angle_gamma   90.00
#
_symmetry.space_group_name_H-M   'P 1'
#
loop_
_entity.id
_entity.type
_entity.pdbx_description
1 polymer ?
#
loop_
_entity_poly.entity_id
_entity_poly.type
_entity_poly.pdbx_seq_one_letter_code
_entity_poly.pdbx_strand_id
1 'polypeptide(L)'
;MTGVRAEATEQWLELVRQEYPLTEAAFVRDLGGNYNLNLQVASDRGALVVRVTPDWIEPDRLAAVQAVREYLRARGWPVPRTIRTRAAGTTVPWPFRSARWSGRRFRWRSSVRR
;
A
#
# COMPACT_ATOMS: atom_id res chain seq x y z
N MET A 1 20.15 -6.91 -5.89
CA MET A 1 19.03 -7.49 -5.12
C MET A 1 17.78 -7.46 -5.98
N THR A 2 17.38 -8.60 -6.55
CA THR A 2 16.14 -8.71 -7.34
C THR A 2 14.98 -8.98 -6.39
N GLY A 3 14.38 -7.90 -5.94
CA GLY A 3 13.14 -7.97 -5.20
C GLY A 3 11.96 -8.12 -6.14
N VAL A 4 11.10 -9.11 -5.89
CA VAL A 4 9.92 -9.40 -6.71
C VAL A 4 8.83 -8.35 -6.47
N ARG A 5 8.16 -7.87 -7.52
CA ARG A 5 7.01 -6.95 -7.42
C ARG A 5 5.75 -7.73 -7.03
N ALA A 6 4.91 -7.15 -6.17
CA ALA A 6 3.62 -7.75 -5.83
C ALA A 6 2.70 -7.85 -7.08
N GLU A 7 1.85 -8.87 -7.13
CA GLU A 7 0.84 -9.04 -8.17
C GLU A 7 -0.50 -8.40 -7.79
N ALA A 8 -1.24 -7.92 -8.80
CA ALA A 8 -2.61 -7.44 -8.63
C ALA A 8 -3.53 -8.63 -8.34
N THR A 9 -4.01 -8.75 -7.10
CA THR A 9 -4.89 -9.84 -6.65
C THR A 9 -6.15 -9.28 -6.02
N GLU A 10 -7.23 -10.05 -6.05
CA GLU A 10 -8.48 -9.70 -5.35
C GLU A 10 -8.27 -9.54 -3.83
N GLN A 11 -7.28 -10.23 -3.26
CA GLN A 11 -6.92 -10.10 -1.85
C GLN A 11 -6.45 -8.68 -1.50
N TRP A 12 -5.74 -8.00 -2.42
CA TRP A 12 -5.38 -6.59 -2.22
C TRP A 12 -6.61 -5.69 -2.20
N LEU A 13 -7.58 -5.96 -3.08
CA LEU A 13 -8.81 -5.20 -3.14
C LEU A 13 -9.65 -5.38 -1.88
N GLU A 14 -9.76 -6.61 -1.39
CA GLU A 14 -10.47 -6.90 -0.15
C GLU A 14 -9.82 -6.23 1.05
N LEU A 15 -8.48 -6.28 1.18
CA LEU A 15 -7.78 -5.54 2.24
C LEU A 15 -8.07 -4.04 2.15
N VAL A 16 -8.08 -3.47 0.94
CA VAL A 16 -8.37 -2.05 0.74
C VAL A 16 -9.78 -1.71 1.24
N ARG A 17 -10.78 -2.53 0.92
CA ARG A 17 -12.16 -2.34 1.40
C ARG A 17 -12.27 -2.42 2.92
N GLN A 18 -11.54 -3.35 3.55
CA GLN A 18 -11.57 -3.58 4.99
C GLN A 18 -10.84 -2.50 5.80
N GLU A 19 -9.75 -1.96 5.27
CA GLU A 19 -8.88 -1.06 6.02
C GLU A 19 -9.10 0.42 5.73
N TYR A 20 -9.61 0.75 4.54
CA TYR A 20 -9.83 2.13 4.12
C TYR A 20 -11.32 2.48 4.10
N PRO A 21 -11.71 3.70 4.49
CA PRO A 21 -13.11 4.14 4.55
C PRO A 21 -13.72 4.35 3.15
N LEU A 22 -13.76 3.27 2.37
CA LEU A 22 -14.33 3.13 1.04
C LEU A 22 -15.51 2.17 1.15
N THR A 23 -16.66 2.56 0.62
CA THR A 23 -17.89 1.74 0.63
C THR A 23 -17.89 0.78 -0.55
N GLU A 24 -17.34 1.24 -1.68
CA GLU A 24 -17.16 0.47 -2.89
C GLU A 24 -15.71 0.60 -3.37
N ALA A 25 -15.13 -0.49 -3.85
CA ALA A 25 -13.82 -0.48 -4.48
C ALA A 25 -13.74 -1.57 -5.54
N ALA A 26 -13.40 -1.22 -6.78
CA ALA A 26 -13.20 -2.17 -7.87
C ALA A 26 -11.84 -1.94 -8.54
N PHE A 27 -11.14 -3.04 -8.86
CA PHE A 27 -9.91 -2.96 -9.63
C PHE A 27 -10.19 -2.46 -11.04
N VAL A 28 -9.39 -1.49 -11.51
CA VAL A 28 -9.45 -0.99 -12.89
C VAL A 28 -8.29 -1.52 -13.71
N ARG A 29 -7.05 -1.20 -13.28
CA ARG A 29 -5.83 -1.64 -13.95
C ARG A 29 -4.59 -1.47 -13.08
N ASP A 30 -3.53 -2.18 -13.45
CA ASP A 30 -2.18 -1.90 -12.97
C ASP A 30 -1.62 -0.65 -13.70
N LEU A 31 -1.11 0.31 -12.95
CA LEU A 31 -0.46 1.54 -13.45
C LEU A 31 1.05 1.39 -13.62
N GLY A 32 1.59 0.20 -13.37
CA GLY A 32 3.02 -0.08 -13.47
C GLY A 32 3.81 0.41 -12.25
N GLY A 33 5.12 0.52 -12.43
CA GLY A 33 6.08 0.83 -11.37
C GLY A 33 7.15 -0.26 -11.27
N ASN A 34 8.37 0.14 -10.89
CA ASN A 34 9.50 -0.79 -10.86
C ASN A 34 9.32 -1.88 -9.78
N TYR A 35 9.40 -1.49 -8.51
CA TYR A 35 9.25 -2.43 -7.40
C TYR A 35 7.89 -2.33 -6.69
N ASN A 36 7.20 -1.20 -6.83
CA ASN A 36 5.87 -1.03 -6.24
C ASN A 36 4.81 -1.51 -7.22
N LEU A 37 3.76 -2.14 -6.68
CA LEU A 37 2.51 -2.33 -7.41
C LEU A 37 1.65 -1.09 -7.20
N ASN A 38 1.28 -0.41 -8.28
CA ASN A 38 0.38 0.74 -8.23
C ASN A 38 -0.92 0.35 -8.94
N LEU A 39 -1.99 0.15 -8.19
CA LEU A 39 -3.28 -0.25 -8.72
C LEU A 39 -4.18 0.97 -8.83
N GLN A 40 -4.81 1.15 -9.98
CA GLN A 40 -5.95 2.05 -10.10
C GLN A 40 -7.20 1.33 -9.59
N VAL A 41 -7.90 1.98 -8.67
CA VAL A 41 -9.14 1.49 -8.06
C VAL A 41 -10.23 2.53 -8.29
N ALA A 42 -11.38 2.08 -8.80
CA ALA A 42 -12.60 2.88 -8.83
C ALA A 42 -13.30 2.74 -7.48
N SER A 43 -13.77 3.85 -6.91
CA SER A 43 -14.45 3.87 -5.60
C SER A 43 -15.58 4.91 -5.56
N ASP A 44 -16.35 4.87 -4.48
CA ASP A 44 -17.33 5.89 -4.09
C ASP A 44 -16.72 7.30 -3.92
N ARG A 45 -15.39 7.40 -3.80
CA ARG A 45 -14.63 8.66 -3.72
C ARG A 45 -13.93 9.04 -5.03
N GLY A 46 -14.28 8.37 -6.12
CA GLY A 46 -13.66 8.54 -7.43
C GLY A 46 -12.48 7.60 -7.65
N ALA A 47 -11.62 7.95 -8.60
CA ALA A 47 -10.45 7.16 -8.96
C ALA A 47 -9.32 7.34 -7.93
N LEU A 48 -8.86 6.22 -7.36
CA LEU A 48 -7.79 6.16 -6.37
C LEU A 48 -6.62 5.32 -6.88
N VAL A 49 -5.46 5.54 -6.27
CA VAL A 49 -4.27 4.71 -6.48
C VAL A 49 -3.91 4.01 -5.18
N VAL A 50 -3.91 2.68 -5.22
CA VAL A 50 -3.40 1.84 -4.14
C VAL A 50 -1.96 1.50 -4.47
N ARG A 51 -1.03 1.87 -3.58
CA ARG A 51 0.39 1.56 -3.73
C ARG A 51 0.82 0.51 -2.72
N VAL A 52 1.16 -0.67 -3.21
CA VAL A 52 1.79 -1.72 -2.42
C VAL A 52 3.30 -1.59 -2.56
N THR A 53 3.96 -1.38 -1.42
CA THR A 53 5.41 -1.27 -1.34
C THR A 53 6.02 -2.64 -0.99
N PRO A 54 7.22 -2.98 -1.50
CA PRO A 54 7.94 -4.16 -1.06
C PRO A 54 8.12 -4.29 0.45
N ASP A 55 8.13 -5.52 0.94
CA ASP A 55 8.32 -5.85 2.36
C ASP A 55 9.71 -5.50 2.90
N TRP A 56 10.72 -5.45 2.03
CA TRP A 56 12.07 -5.01 2.39
C TRP A 56 12.21 -3.49 2.54
N ILE A 57 11.14 -2.71 2.29
CA ILE A 57 11.14 -1.29 2.60
C ILE A 57 10.74 -1.08 4.05
N GLU A 58 11.63 -0.45 4.81
CA GLU A 58 11.43 -0.17 6.22
C GLU A 58 10.27 0.82 6.47
N PRO A 59 9.50 0.62 7.56
CA PRO A 59 8.43 1.53 7.95
C PRO A 59 8.89 2.99 8.12
N ASP A 60 10.06 3.22 8.70
CA ASP A 60 10.61 4.57 8.94
C ASP A 60 10.85 5.32 7.63
N ARG A 61 11.32 4.60 6.61
CA ARG A 61 11.47 5.16 5.26
C ARG A 61 10.13 5.57 4.67
N LEU A 62 9.08 4.77 4.87
CA LEU A 62 7.74 5.13 4.41
C LEU A 62 7.19 6.34 5.17
N ALA A 63 7.38 6.41 6.49
CA ALA A 63 6.97 7.54 7.30
C ALA A 63 7.65 8.83 6.84
N ALA A 64 8.96 8.80 6.58
CA ALA A 64 9.71 9.95 6.06
C ALA A 64 9.18 10.42 4.70
N VAL A 65 8.91 9.49 3.77
CA VAL A 65 8.32 9.83 2.47
C VAL A 65 6.94 10.48 2.63
N GLN A 66 6.11 9.99 3.54
CA GLN A 66 4.80 10.58 3.78
C GLN A 66 4.90 11.98 4.42
N ALA A 67 5.81 12.18 5.37
CA ALA A 67 6.05 13.49 5.97
C ALA A 67 6.47 14.53 4.91
N VAL A 68 7.37 14.17 3.99
CA VAL A 68 7.77 15.05 2.88
C VAL A 68 6.58 15.36 1.96
N ARG A 69 5.75 14.37 1.63
CA ARG A 69 4.56 14.59 0.79
C ARG A 69 3.56 15.53 1.45
N GLU A 70 3.32 15.37 2.74
CA GLU A 70 2.45 16.26 3.51
C GLU A 70 3.02 17.68 3.56
N TYR A 71 4.32 17.82 3.80
CA TYR A 71 5.03 19.10 3.81
C TYR A 71 4.91 19.86 2.48
N LEU A 72 5.13 19.17 1.36
CA LEU A 72 5.04 19.75 0.01
C LEU A 72 3.59 20.11 -0.34
N ARG A 73 2.65 19.20 -0.06
CA ARG A 73 1.21 19.44 -0.29
C ARG A 73 0.70 20.65 0.49
N ALA A 74 1.13 20.82 1.74
CA ALA A 74 0.78 21.98 2.56
C ALA A 74 1.26 23.31 1.97
N ARG A 75 2.19 23.27 0.99
CA ARG A 75 2.72 24.43 0.25
C ARG A 75 2.14 24.56 -1.16
N GLY A 76 1.05 23.86 -1.45
CA GLY A 76 0.37 23.93 -2.75
C GLY A 76 1.03 23.13 -3.87
N TRP A 77 2.03 22.28 -3.57
CA TRP A 77 2.59 21.39 -4.57
C TRP A 77 1.56 20.32 -4.97
N PRO A 78 1.51 19.91 -6.25
CA PRO A 78 0.54 18.93 -6.75
C PRO A 78 0.93 17.49 -6.36
N VAL A 79 0.97 17.24 -5.05
CA VAL A 79 1.30 15.94 -4.46
C VAL A 79 0.01 15.22 -4.07
N PRO A 80 -0.15 13.93 -4.43
CA PRO A 80 -1.34 13.16 -4.07
C PRO A 80 -1.58 13.14 -2.57
N ARG A 81 -2.85 13.32 -2.16
CA ARG A 81 -3.27 13.16 -0.77
C ARG A 81 -3.36 11.68 -0.43
N THR A 82 -2.72 11.27 0.67
CA THR A 82 -2.87 9.91 1.19
C THR A 82 -4.17 9.79 2.01
N ILE A 83 -4.94 8.74 1.75
CA ILE A 83 -6.13 8.40 2.55
C ILE A 83 -5.67 7.65 3.80
N ARG A 84 -6.20 8.05 4.96
CA ARG A 84 -5.95 7.35 6.22
C ARG A 84 -6.81 6.09 6.31
N THR A 85 -6.26 5.05 6.93
CA THR A 85 -6.96 3.83 7.29
C THR A 85 -8.00 4.13 8.38
N ARG A 86 -8.94 3.20 8.58
CA ARG A 86 -9.94 3.30 9.65
C ARG A 86 -9.29 3.37 11.04
N ALA A 87 -8.14 2.72 11.22
CA ALA A 87 -7.34 2.79 12.46
C ALA A 87 -6.47 4.07 12.59
N ALA A 88 -6.80 5.13 11.83
CA ALA A 88 -6.11 6.43 11.79
C ALA A 88 -4.66 6.41 11.25
N GLY A 89 -4.12 5.27 10.82
CA GLY A 89 -2.82 5.15 10.16
C GLY A 89 -2.84 5.53 8.68
N THR A 90 -1.69 5.56 8.01
CA THR A 90 -1.58 5.77 6.54
C THR A 90 -1.10 4.53 5.78
N THR A 91 -0.76 3.48 6.52
CA THR A 91 -0.14 2.26 6.00
C THR A 91 -0.74 1.08 6.74
N VAL A 92 -1.08 0.04 5.99
CA VAL A 92 -1.53 -1.23 6.53
C VAL A 92 -0.38 -2.23 6.37
N PRO A 93 0.14 -2.82 7.45
CA PRO A 93 1.05 -3.95 7.34
C PRO A 93 0.28 -5.17 6.82
N TRP A 94 0.86 -5.89 5.86
CA TRP A 94 0.19 -7.05 5.26
C TRP A 94 0.03 -8.20 6.27
N PRO A 95 -1.21 -8.68 6.58
CA PRO A 95 -1.42 -9.66 7.64
C PRO A 95 -1.36 -11.13 7.18
N PHE A 96 -1.32 -11.44 5.87
CA PHE A 96 -1.42 -12.82 5.38
C PHE A 96 -0.10 -13.41 4.87
N ARG A 97 0.30 -14.56 5.44
CA ARG A 97 1.51 -15.33 5.09
C ARG A 97 1.54 -15.91 3.66
N SER A 98 0.49 -15.73 2.87
CA SER A 98 0.25 -16.44 1.61
C SER A 98 0.10 -15.56 0.36
N ALA A 99 0.29 -14.25 0.45
CA ALA A 99 0.38 -13.45 -0.77
C ALA A 99 1.56 -13.97 -1.61
N ARG A 100 1.26 -14.45 -2.82
CA ARG A 100 2.29 -14.80 -3.79
C ARG A 100 2.98 -13.50 -4.22
N TRP A 101 4.09 -13.19 -3.56
CA TRP A 101 5.22 -12.58 -4.23
C TRP A 101 5.74 -13.67 -5.13
N SER A 102 5.72 -13.50 -6.45
CA SER A 102 5.99 -14.59 -7.39
C SER A 102 7.26 -15.37 -7.00
N GLY A 103 7.03 -16.59 -6.46
CA GLY A 103 8.06 -17.61 -6.26
C GLY A 103 8.58 -17.92 -4.84
N ARG A 104 8.36 -17.16 -3.75
CA ARG A 104 8.93 -17.54 -2.43
C ARG A 104 8.04 -17.26 -1.22
N ARG A 105 7.82 -18.29 -0.39
CA ARG A 105 7.29 -18.18 0.98
C ARG A 105 8.35 -17.56 1.89
N PHE A 106 8.08 -16.39 2.47
CA PHE A 106 8.93 -15.82 3.52
C PHE A 106 8.37 -16.16 4.91
N ARG A 107 9.25 -16.62 5.80
CA ARG A 107 8.96 -16.93 7.21
C ARG A 107 9.46 -15.78 8.07
N TRP A 108 8.54 -14.93 8.53
CA TRP A 108 8.88 -13.90 9.52
C TRP A 108 9.03 -14.55 10.91
N ARG A 109 10.12 -14.23 11.63
CA ARG A 109 10.29 -14.50 13.06
C ARG A 109 9.87 -13.23 13.81
N SER A 110 8.82 -13.34 14.60
CA SER A 110 8.44 -12.32 15.58
C SER A 110 9.45 -12.30 16.72
N SER A 111 10.29 -11.26 16.78
CA SER A 111 11.00 -10.91 18.02
C SER A 111 10.24 -9.78 18.70
N VAL A 112 9.19 -10.14 19.45
CA VAL A 112 8.67 -9.30 20.51
C VAL A 112 9.47 -9.67 21.76
N ARG A 113 10.37 -8.79 22.20
CA ARG A 113 10.86 -8.82 23.58
C ARG A 113 9.94 -7.90 24.39
N ARG A 114 9.47 -8.43 25.51
CA ARG A 114 8.79 -7.70 26.58
C ARG A 114 9.73 -6.67 27.20
#